data_AF-A0A5B1BBX7-F1
#
_entry.id   AF-A0A5B1BBX7-F1
#
_cell.length_a   1.000
_cell.length_b   1.000
_cell.length_c   1.000
_cell.angle_alpha   90.00
_cell.angle_beta   90.00
_cell.angle_gamma   90.00
#
_symmetry.space_group_name_H-M   'P 1'
#
loop_
_entity.id
_entity.type
_entity.pdbx_description
1 polymer ?
#
loop_
_entity_poly.entity_id
_entity_poly.type
_entity_poly.pdbx_seq_one_letter_code
_entity_poly.pdbx_strand_id
1 'polypeptide(L)' 'MAGLEVEISSAPPSSKGFVPLKWRWVTERTFGIFNLFRRLDKDYEKTTESQESWILWQNCQMILNRITK' A
#
# COMPACT_ATOMS: atom_id res chain seq x y z
N MET A 1 15.07 16.97 -1.51
CA MET A 1 14.61 15.65 -1.96
C MET A 1 15.55 14.61 -1.35
N ALA A 2 15.06 13.77 -0.45
CA ALA A 2 15.89 12.72 0.14
C ALA A 2 16.24 11.72 -0.96
N GLY A 3 17.53 11.52 -1.23
CA GLY A 3 18.01 10.51 -2.18
C GLY A 3 17.80 9.13 -1.59
N LEU A 4 16.64 8.54 -1.83
CA LEU A 4 16.36 7.17 -1.43
C LEU A 4 16.88 6.24 -2.55
N GLU A 5 17.80 5.35 -2.23
CA GLU A 5 18.15 4.24 -3.12
C GLU A 5 16.95 3.29 -3.19
N VAL A 6 16.25 3.29 -4.33
CA VAL A 6 15.11 2.41 -4.56
C VAL A 6 15.63 1.08 -5.09
N GLU A 7 15.59 0.05 -4.25
CA GLU A 7 15.84 -1.33 -4.68
C GLU A 7 14.56 -1.88 -5.35
N ILE A 8 14.59 -1.99 -6.68
CA ILE A 8 13.47 -2.56 -7.44
C ILE A 8 13.63 -4.09 -7.49
N SER A 9 12.87 -4.80 -6.66
CA SER A 9 12.78 -6.26 -6.75
C SER A 9 12.04 -6.70 -8.02
N SER A 10 12.65 -7.57 -8.82
CA SER A 10 12.04 -8.16 -10.02
C SER A 10 12.35 -9.64 -10.14
N ALA A 11 11.46 -10.39 -10.80
CA ALA A 11 11.71 -11.81 -11.07
C ALA A 11 12.86 -11.93 -12.09
N PRO A 12 13.73 -12.95 -11.98
CA PRO A 12 14.81 -13.14 -12.94
C PRO A 12 14.27 -13.22 -14.38
N PRO A 13 14.91 -12.59 -15.39
CA PRO A 13 14.37 -12.53 -16.75
C PRO A 13 14.11 -13.89 -17.41
N SER A 14 14.83 -14.94 -16.99
CA SER A 14 14.70 -16.31 -17.49
C SER A 14 13.63 -17.13 -16.77
N SER A 15 13.01 -16.59 -15.71
CA SER A 15 12.01 -17.31 -14.95
C SER A 15 10.69 -17.44 -15.72
N LYS A 16 10.07 -18.63 -15.66
CA LYS A 16 8.79 -18.93 -16.29
C LYS A 16 7.76 -19.26 -15.21
N GLY A 17 6.54 -18.76 -15.39
CA GLY A 17 5.45 -18.95 -14.42
C GLY A 17 5.51 -17.95 -13.26
N PHE A 18 4.80 -18.27 -12.17
CA PHE A 18 4.72 -17.40 -11.00
C PHE A 18 5.97 -17.56 -10.10
N VAL A 19 6.71 -16.48 -9.91
CA VAL A 19 7.85 -16.43 -8.98
C VAL A 19 7.50 -15.53 -7.79
N PRO A 20 7.36 -16.08 -6.58
CA PRO A 20 7.14 -15.28 -5.39
C PRO A 20 8.31 -14.33 -5.15
N LEU A 21 8.05 -13.02 -5.25
CA LEU A 21 9.03 -12.01 -4.87
C LEU A 21 8.90 -11.69 -3.38
N LYS A 22 10.04 -11.65 -2.70
CA LYS A 22 10.10 -11.32 -1.28
C LYS A 22 9.42 -9.96 -1.05
N TRP A 23 8.43 -9.96 -0.15
CA TRP A 23 7.65 -8.80 0.32
C TRP A 23 6.67 -8.17 -0.67
N ARG A 24 6.64 -8.62 -1.93
CA ARG A 24 5.69 -8.12 -2.94
C ARG A 24 4.22 -8.21 -2.49
N TRP A 25 3.87 -9.34 -1.87
CA TRP A 25 2.53 -9.56 -1.33
C TRP A 25 2.13 -8.57 -0.23
N VAL A 26 3.10 -8.03 0.53
CA VAL A 26 2.82 -7.05 1.61
C VAL A 26 2.35 -5.74 0.98
N THR A 27 3.07 -5.28 -0.03
CA THR A 27 2.72 -4.06 -0.80
C THR A 27 1.39 -4.23 -1.52
N GLU A 28 1.21 -5.34 -2.24
CA GLU A 28 -0.03 -5.63 -2.96
C GLU A 28 -1.22 -5.74 -2.00
N ARG A 29 -1.05 -6.36 -0.82
CA ARG A 29 -2.10 -6.40 0.21
C ARG A 29 -2.48 -5.01 0.71
N THR A 30 -1.49 -4.15 0.98
CA THR A 30 -1.75 -2.77 1.45
C THR A 30 -2.58 -2.00 0.42
N PHE A 31 -2.17 -2.01 -0.84
CA PHE A 31 -2.94 -1.35 -1.91
C PHE A 31 -4.28 -2.05 -2.18
N GLY A 32 -4.36 -3.37 -2.01
CA GLY A 32 -5.60 -4.13 -2.08
C GLY A 32 -6.63 -3.65 -1.05
N ILE A 33 -6.19 -3.36 0.18
CA ILE A 33 -7.04 -2.81 1.24
C ILE A 33 -7.55 -1.40 0.89
N PHE A 34 -6.77 -0.58 0.18
CA PHE A 34 -7.20 0.78 -0.19
C PHE A 34 -8.46 0.79 -1.06
N ASN A 35 -8.72 -0.26 -1.85
CA ASN A 35 -9.97 -0.39 -2.61
C ASN A 35 -11.22 -0.43 -1.72
N LEU A 36 -11.09 -0.75 -0.44
CA LEU A 36 -12.18 -0.75 0.53
C LEU A 36 -12.44 0.66 1.12
N PHE A 37 -11.59 1.63 0.79
CA PHE A 37 -11.63 3.00 1.30
C PHE A 37 -11.64 3.96 0.12
N ARG A 38 -12.85 4.37 -0.28
CA ARG A 38 -13.08 5.18 -1.47
C ARG A 38 -12.16 6.41 -1.57
N ARG A 39 -11.84 7.03 -0.44
CA ARG A 39 -10.95 8.22 -0.36
C ARG A 39 -9.47 7.96 -0.62
N LEU A 40 -9.04 6.70 -0.58
CA LEU A 40 -7.67 6.30 -0.89
C LEU A 40 -7.49 5.80 -2.33
N ASP A 41 -8.59 5.46 -3.01
CA ASP A 41 -8.55 4.81 -4.34
C ASP A 41 -9.36 5.54 -5.43
N LYS A 42 -10.51 6.13 -5.10
CA LYS A 42 -11.44 6.75 -6.07
C LYS A 42 -11.65 8.26 -5.88
N ASP A 43 -11.60 8.75 -4.65
CA ASP A 43 -11.76 10.18 -4.35
C ASP A 43 -10.40 10.75 -3.92
N TYR A 44 -9.66 11.30 -4.87
CA TYR A 44 -8.35 11.89 -4.61
C TYR A 44 -8.44 13.22 -3.86
N GLU A 45 -7.46 13.45 -2.99
CA GLU A 45 -7.35 14.68 -2.22
C GLU A 45 -6.67 15.80 -3.02
N LYS A 46 -6.92 17.05 -2.64
CA LYS A 46 -6.35 18.22 -3.32
C LYS A 46 -4.84 18.37 -3.10
N THR A 47 -4.34 17.87 -1.98
CA THR A 47 -2.92 17.98 -1.61
C THR A 47 -2.38 16.65 -1.12
N THR A 48 -1.08 16.47 -1.26
CA THR A 48 -0.37 15.26 -0.81
C THR A 48 -0.47 15.10 0.70
N GLU A 49 -0.39 16.19 1.47
CA GLU A 49 -0.47 16.17 2.93
C GLU A 49 -1.86 15.69 3.41
N SER A 50 -2.92 16.10 2.71
CA SER A 50 -4.27 15.60 3.00
C SER A 50 -4.36 14.11 2.71
N GLN A 51 -3.84 13.66 1.56
CA GLN A 51 -3.87 12.24 1.19
C GLN A 51 -3.08 11.37 2.18
N GLU A 52 -1.91 11.82 2.62
CA GLU A 52 -1.11 11.16 3.65
C GLU A 52 -1.87 11.02 4.97
N SER A 53 -2.59 12.07 5.37
CA SER A 53 -3.42 12.06 6.58
C SER A 53 -4.53 11.00 6.51
N TRP A 54 -5.15 10.80 5.34
CA TRP A 54 -6.16 9.75 5.16
C TRP A 54 -5.59 8.34 5.25
N ILE A 55 -4.36 8.11 4.81
CA ILE A 55 -3.70 6.80 4.96
C ILE A 55 -3.52 6.48 6.45
N LEU A 56 -3.07 7.46 7.25
CA LEU A 56 -2.91 7.30 8.70
C LEU A 56 -4.25 7.05 9.39
N TRP A 57 -5.28 7.84 9.04
CA TRP A 57 -6.64 7.65 9.55
C TRP A 57 -7.14 6.22 9.31
N GLN A 58 -6.95 5.74 8.09
CA GLN A 58 -7.36 4.40 7.71
C GLN A 58 -6.64 3.30 8.52
N ASN A 59 -5.34 3.46 8.76
CA ASN A 59 -4.59 2.52 9.59
C ASN A 59 -5.13 2.47 11.03
N CYS A 60 -5.47 3.62 11.62
CA CYS A 60 -6.12 3.69 12.93
C CYS A 60 -7.47 2.97 12.93
N GLN A 61 -8.31 3.21 11.93
CA GLN A 61 -9.63 2.58 11.81
C GLN A 61 -9.52 1.04 11.73
N MET A 62 -8.55 0.51 10.99
CA MET A 62 -8.31 -0.93 10.94
C MET A 62 -7.93 -1.52 12.30
N ILE A 63 -7.09 -0.81 13.07
CA ILE A 63 -6.68 -1.26 14.41
C ILE A 63 -7.88 -1.26 15.35
N LEU A 64 -8.66 -0.18 15.37
CA LEU A 64 -9.87 -0.07 16.19
C LEU A 64 -10.86 -1.20 15.89
N ASN A 65 -11.11 -1.50 14.61
CA ASN A 65 -12.01 -2.58 14.19
C ASN A 65 -11.53 -3.99 14.59
N ARG A 66 -10.23 -4.17 14.90
CA ARG A 66 -9.70 -5.42 15.44
C ARG A 66 -9.89 -5.54 16.95
N ILE A 67 -9.93 -4.41 17.66
CA ILE A 67 -10.07 -4.36 19.12
C ILE A 67 -11.52 -4.52 19.53
N THR A 68 -12.46 -3.92 18.78
CA THR A 68 -13.90 -3.94 19.10
C THR A 68 -14.58 -5.27 18.70
N LYS A 69 -13.84 -6.38 18.73
CA LYS A 69 -14.36 -7.73 18.47
C LYS A 69 -14.60 -8.49 19.76
#